data_AF-A0A317G272-F1
#
_entry.id   AF-A0A317G272-F1
#
_cell.length_a   1.000
_cell.length_b   1.000
_cell.length_c   1.000
_cell.angle_alpha   90.00
_cell.angle_beta   90.00
_cell.angle_gamma   90.00
#
_symmetry.space_group_name_H-M   'P 1'
#
loop_
_entity.id
_entity.type
_entity.pdbx_description
1 polymer ?
#
loop_
_entity_poly.entity_id
_entity_poly.type
_entity_poly.pdbx_seq_one_letter_code
_entity_poly.pdbx_strand_id
1 'polypeptide(L)'
;MFTDIINALNDPNGQILLALNFALIMQLLGALLAVAIDPYMKRDNRRRIFFIVMIIFALLIEPQVSNTYGDTLYRNHLAFWNTLLSSVSYILRSVALYLFIKLTGSTRWDKVLNYIILINAIICLTPFFVPWVFSFDAGGHWHRGPLGFVPFLTCLILIVWLIADSFTKYKGIRRRESIVPVVIAAFVAFAVYLDTPLGFSPNISFLTVAMTGSTVFFYIWLHLQFVREHENAIRAEQRIRIMMSQIQPHFLFNALSTIQALTETDPERASMVIEEFAIYLRQNIDSLNQDDLIPVKKELEHTKVYSDIEQVRFPSIRIDYDIEDENFLIPPLTIQPMVENAIRHGVRGKKNGWVSVSTYKEEGYHVISINDNGKGFDYDEAYRKAQNGGHIGLQNVRDRIIDMTGGSFSIESEMGEGTCIIIKIPE
;
A
#
# COMPACT_ATOMS: atom_id res chain seq x y z
N MET A 1 -51.46 23.29 1.53
CA MET A 1 -50.14 22.86 2.05
C MET A 1 -50.19 21.43 2.62
N PHE A 2 -50.85 21.15 3.76
CA PHE A 2 -50.94 19.78 4.28
C PHE A 2 -51.76 18.84 3.37
N THR A 3 -52.85 19.34 2.78
CA THR A 3 -53.72 18.60 1.87
C THR A 3 -53.05 18.29 0.52
N ASP A 4 -52.23 19.20 0.01
CA ASP A 4 -51.47 19.01 -1.24
C ASP A 4 -50.33 18.01 -1.07
N ILE A 5 -49.68 18.01 0.11
CA ILE A 5 -48.68 17.01 0.49
C ILE A 5 -49.32 15.61 0.60
N ILE A 6 -50.51 15.51 1.21
CA ILE A 6 -51.26 14.25 1.33
C ILE A 6 -51.72 13.75 -0.06
N ASN A 7 -52.15 14.65 -0.95
CA ASN A 7 -52.55 14.29 -2.32
C ASN A 7 -51.35 13.87 -3.19
N ALA A 8 -50.20 14.53 -3.06
CA ALA A 8 -48.95 14.12 -3.73
C ALA A 8 -48.40 12.80 -3.17
N LEU A 9 -48.61 12.52 -1.87
CA LEU A 9 -48.32 11.22 -1.25
C LEU A 9 -49.25 10.10 -1.71
N ASN A 10 -50.41 10.40 -2.28
CA ASN A 10 -51.37 9.41 -2.79
C ASN A 10 -51.26 9.16 -4.30
N ASP A 11 -50.45 9.94 -5.03
CA ASP A 11 -50.15 9.71 -6.44
C ASP A 11 -49.05 8.62 -6.57
N PRO A 12 -49.29 7.50 -7.27
CA PRO A 12 -48.30 6.45 -7.50
C PRO A 12 -46.98 6.99 -8.10
N ASN A 13 -47.04 7.98 -8.98
CA ASN A 13 -45.85 8.56 -9.59
C ASN A 13 -45.06 9.44 -8.60
N GLY A 14 -45.76 10.17 -7.73
CA GLY A 14 -45.17 10.95 -6.64
C GLY A 14 -44.48 10.06 -5.60
N GLN A 15 -45.07 8.93 -5.24
CA GLN A 15 -44.48 7.96 -4.32
C GLN A 15 -43.18 7.35 -4.87
N ILE A 16 -43.14 6.97 -6.16
CA ILE A 16 -41.94 6.44 -6.81
C ILE A 16 -40.81 7.47 -6.81
N LEU A 17 -41.11 8.73 -7.13
CA LEU A 17 -40.14 9.81 -7.14
C LEU A 17 -39.55 10.07 -5.75
N LEU A 18 -40.40 10.09 -4.72
CA LEU A 18 -39.99 10.28 -3.33
C LEU A 18 -39.07 9.14 -2.87
N ALA A 19 -39.42 7.89 -3.21
CA ALA A 19 -38.61 6.72 -2.89
C ALA A 19 -37.23 6.75 -3.56
N LEU A 20 -37.15 7.14 -4.84
CA LEU A 20 -35.89 7.29 -5.57
C LEU A 20 -35.00 8.39 -4.96
N ASN A 21 -35.57 9.55 -4.64
CA ASN A 21 -34.82 10.63 -3.98
C ASN A 21 -34.33 10.23 -2.60
N PHE A 22 -35.17 9.56 -1.80
CA PHE A 22 -34.79 9.06 -0.49
C PHE A 22 -33.60 8.10 -0.60
N ALA A 23 -33.62 7.15 -1.55
CA ALA A 23 -32.53 6.22 -1.77
C ALA A 23 -31.21 6.92 -2.11
N LEU A 24 -31.24 7.92 -3.01
CA LEU A 24 -30.06 8.70 -3.40
C LEU A 24 -29.53 9.57 -2.26
N ILE A 25 -30.41 10.18 -1.47
CA ILE A 25 -30.04 10.95 -0.27
C ILE A 25 -29.36 10.04 0.75
N MET A 26 -29.94 8.87 1.02
CA MET A 26 -29.36 7.88 1.94
C MET A 26 -27.99 7.41 1.46
N GLN A 27 -27.81 7.23 0.15
CA GLN A 27 -26.52 6.87 -0.44
C GLN A 27 -25.46 7.97 -0.23
N LEU A 28 -25.81 9.23 -0.42
CA LEU A 28 -24.91 10.37 -0.18
C LEU A 28 -24.54 10.51 1.30
N LEU A 29 -25.52 10.34 2.20
CA LEU A 29 -25.31 10.42 3.64
C LEU A 29 -24.41 9.28 4.13
N GLY A 30 -24.62 8.06 3.60
CA GLY A 30 -23.74 6.92 3.84
C GLY A 30 -22.31 7.16 3.35
N ALA A 31 -22.14 7.72 2.14
CA ALA A 31 -20.83 8.08 1.62
C ALA A 31 -20.12 9.13 2.49
N LEU A 32 -20.86 10.14 2.96
CA LEU A 32 -20.34 11.20 3.81
C LEU A 32 -19.87 10.67 5.17
N LEU A 33 -20.66 9.80 5.81
CA LEU A 33 -20.28 9.13 7.05
C LEU A 33 -19.04 8.25 6.85
N ALA A 34 -19.01 7.44 5.78
CA ALA A 34 -17.89 6.56 5.48
C ALA A 34 -16.58 7.34 5.30
N VAL A 35 -16.63 8.44 4.52
CA VAL A 35 -15.49 9.33 4.30
C VAL A 35 -15.05 10.03 5.59
N ALA A 36 -15.98 10.40 6.48
CA ALA A 36 -15.65 11.07 7.73
C ALA A 36 -14.84 10.18 8.68
N ILE A 37 -15.20 8.89 8.76
CA ILE A 37 -14.58 7.91 9.67
C ILE A 37 -13.40 7.16 9.06
N ASP A 38 -13.15 7.26 7.75
CA ASP A 38 -12.06 6.53 7.07
C ASP A 38 -10.67 6.97 7.58
N PRO A 39 -9.92 6.05 8.25
CA PRO A 39 -8.60 6.37 8.80
C PRO A 39 -7.51 6.42 7.74
N TYR A 40 -7.70 5.79 6.57
CA TYR A 40 -6.70 5.69 5.51
C TYR A 40 -6.72 6.90 4.57
N MET A 41 -7.82 7.66 4.57
CA MET A 41 -8.00 8.72 3.60
C MET A 41 -7.28 10.03 3.98
N LYS A 42 -6.44 10.50 3.05
CA LYS A 42 -5.76 11.81 3.14
C LYS A 42 -6.76 12.95 3.35
N ARG A 43 -6.39 13.93 4.19
CA ARG A 43 -7.26 15.06 4.59
C ARG A 43 -7.81 15.85 3.41
N ASP A 44 -7.01 16.07 2.38
CA ASP A 44 -7.42 16.83 1.19
C ASP A 44 -8.44 16.07 0.33
N ASN A 45 -8.27 14.76 0.17
CA ASN A 45 -9.22 13.93 -0.58
C ASN A 45 -10.56 13.84 0.16
N ARG A 46 -10.54 13.70 1.48
CA ARG A 46 -11.74 13.76 2.33
C ARG A 46 -12.49 15.09 2.18
N ARG A 47 -11.78 16.22 2.20
CA ARG A 47 -12.40 17.55 1.94
C ARG A 47 -13.05 17.61 0.55
N ARG A 48 -12.38 17.10 -0.48
CA ARG A 48 -12.89 17.10 -1.85
C ARG A 48 -14.15 16.24 -1.99
N ILE A 49 -14.16 15.02 -1.44
CA ILE A 49 -15.37 14.17 -1.47
C ILE A 49 -16.51 14.82 -0.69
N PHE A 50 -16.24 15.44 0.45
CA PHE A 50 -17.26 16.19 1.20
C PHE A 50 -17.89 17.29 0.34
N PHE A 51 -17.09 18.10 -0.36
CA PHE A 51 -17.63 19.11 -1.28
C PHE A 51 -18.41 18.50 -2.44
N ILE A 52 -17.94 17.40 -3.03
CA ILE A 52 -18.68 16.69 -4.09
C ILE A 52 -20.05 16.25 -3.58
N VAL A 53 -20.12 15.62 -2.41
CA VAL A 53 -21.38 15.17 -1.80
C VAL A 53 -22.32 16.34 -1.56
N MET A 54 -21.83 17.46 -1.01
CA MET A 54 -22.64 18.66 -0.79
C MET A 54 -23.20 19.25 -2.10
N ILE A 55 -22.39 19.26 -3.17
CA ILE A 55 -22.80 19.73 -4.48
C ILE A 55 -23.89 18.82 -5.06
N ILE A 56 -23.68 17.50 -5.03
CA ILE A 56 -24.65 16.53 -5.55
C ILE A 56 -25.95 16.57 -4.75
N PHE A 57 -25.86 16.75 -3.42
CA PHE A 57 -27.03 16.93 -2.56
C PHE A 57 -27.84 18.18 -2.95
N ALA A 58 -27.18 19.31 -3.22
CA ALA A 58 -27.83 20.51 -3.73
C ALA A 58 -28.50 20.28 -5.10
N LEU A 59 -27.82 19.58 -6.01
CA LEU A 59 -28.35 19.20 -7.34
C LEU A 59 -29.55 18.25 -7.28
N LEU A 60 -29.71 17.51 -6.19
CA LEU A 60 -30.81 16.58 -6.00
C LEU A 60 -32.04 17.26 -5.38
N ILE A 61 -31.82 18.21 -4.46
CA ILE A 61 -32.90 18.95 -3.79
C ILE A 61 -33.51 20.01 -4.70
N GLU A 62 -32.70 20.72 -5.48
CA GLU A 62 -33.14 21.88 -6.27
C GLU A 62 -34.37 21.58 -7.17
N PRO A 63 -34.38 20.52 -8.00
CA PRO A 63 -35.54 20.21 -8.85
C PRO A 63 -36.81 19.90 -8.05
N GLN A 64 -36.65 19.28 -6.87
CA GLN A 64 -37.77 18.91 -6.00
C GLN A 64 -38.45 20.14 -5.39
N VAL A 65 -37.64 21.10 -4.94
CA VAL A 65 -38.13 22.37 -4.40
C VAL A 65 -38.81 23.19 -5.49
N SER A 66 -38.19 23.27 -6.67
CA SER A 66 -38.75 23.99 -7.82
C SER A 66 -40.10 23.41 -8.25
N ASN A 67 -40.21 22.09 -8.43
CA ASN A 67 -41.45 21.47 -8.92
C ASN A 67 -42.58 21.43 -7.87
N THR A 68 -42.24 21.28 -6.59
CA THR A 68 -43.26 21.12 -5.53
C THR A 68 -43.76 22.47 -5.01
N TYR A 69 -42.87 23.46 -4.91
CA TYR A 69 -43.18 24.72 -4.24
C TYR A 69 -43.02 25.94 -5.14
N GLY A 70 -42.63 25.77 -6.41
CA GLY A 70 -42.33 26.87 -7.32
C GLY A 70 -43.49 27.86 -7.47
N ASP A 71 -44.70 27.37 -7.70
CA ASP A 71 -45.91 28.18 -7.84
C ASP A 71 -46.35 28.89 -6.56
N THR A 72 -45.87 28.44 -5.39
CA THR A 72 -46.23 29.01 -4.10
C THR A 72 -45.16 29.99 -3.58
N LEU A 73 -43.88 29.65 -3.75
CA LEU A 73 -42.74 30.44 -3.30
C LEU A 73 -42.40 31.59 -4.26
N TYR A 74 -42.65 31.44 -5.57
CA TYR A 74 -42.13 32.35 -6.59
C TYR A 74 -43.22 33.09 -7.40
N ARG A 75 -44.47 33.15 -6.91
CA ARG A 75 -45.67 33.66 -7.62
C ARG A 75 -45.48 34.89 -8.53
N ASN A 76 -44.66 35.86 -8.14
CA ASN A 76 -44.47 37.11 -8.91
C ASN A 76 -43.20 37.11 -9.80
N HIS A 77 -42.31 36.13 -9.67
CA HIS A 77 -41.00 36.08 -10.36
C HIS A 77 -40.55 34.64 -10.70
N LEU A 78 -41.48 33.77 -11.10
CA LEU A 78 -41.22 32.35 -11.38
C LEU A 78 -40.08 32.15 -12.40
N ALA A 79 -40.11 32.88 -13.52
CA ALA A 79 -39.08 32.80 -14.55
C ALA A 79 -37.68 33.20 -14.06
N PHE A 80 -37.59 34.19 -13.16
CA PHE A 80 -36.30 34.62 -12.60
C PHE A 80 -35.70 33.54 -11.69
N TRP A 81 -36.49 32.97 -10.78
CA TRP A 81 -36.03 31.94 -9.86
C TRP A 81 -35.65 30.65 -10.59
N ASN A 82 -36.45 30.22 -11.57
CA ASN A 82 -36.12 29.07 -12.40
C ASN A 82 -34.82 29.31 -13.18
N THR A 83 -34.59 30.54 -13.65
CA THR A 83 -33.35 30.92 -14.33
C THR A 83 -32.15 30.86 -13.40
N LEU A 84 -32.28 31.38 -12.18
CA LEU A 84 -31.21 31.34 -11.18
C LEU A 84 -30.86 29.91 -10.78
N LEU A 85 -31.86 29.11 -10.42
CA LEU A 85 -31.66 27.73 -9.97
C LEU A 85 -31.05 26.86 -11.08
N SER A 86 -31.54 26.99 -12.33
CA SER A 86 -30.99 26.30 -13.49
C SER A 86 -29.54 26.71 -13.76
N SER A 87 -29.24 28.01 -13.73
CA SER A 87 -27.87 28.53 -13.94
C SER A 87 -26.90 27.98 -12.90
N VAL A 88 -27.29 27.97 -11.63
CA VAL A 88 -26.49 27.42 -10.54
C VAL A 88 -26.30 25.91 -10.73
N SER A 89 -27.34 25.17 -11.10
CA SER A 89 -27.29 23.72 -11.33
C SER A 89 -26.30 23.34 -12.44
N TYR A 90 -26.31 24.05 -13.58
CA TYR A 90 -25.35 23.82 -14.66
C TYR A 90 -23.90 24.10 -14.25
N ILE A 91 -23.67 25.13 -13.43
CA ILE A 91 -22.34 25.44 -12.89
C ILE A 91 -21.89 24.32 -11.96
N LEU A 92 -22.73 23.96 -10.99
CA LEU A 92 -22.45 22.95 -9.98
C LEU A 92 -22.09 21.58 -10.57
N ARG A 93 -22.76 21.15 -11.66
CA ARG A 93 -22.43 19.90 -12.38
C ARG A 93 -20.98 19.91 -12.89
N SER A 94 -20.56 21.00 -13.54
CA SER A 94 -19.18 21.14 -14.05
C SER A 94 -18.14 21.20 -12.92
N VAL A 95 -18.49 21.84 -11.79
CA VAL A 95 -17.62 21.91 -10.60
C VAL A 95 -17.47 20.53 -9.95
N ALA A 96 -18.55 19.74 -9.85
CA ALA A 96 -18.49 18.38 -9.32
C ALA A 96 -17.54 17.48 -10.14
N LEU A 97 -17.66 17.49 -11.48
CA LEU A 97 -16.76 16.73 -12.37
C LEU A 97 -15.31 17.16 -12.23
N TYR A 98 -15.06 18.47 -12.11
CA TYR A 98 -13.72 18.96 -11.84
C TYR A 98 -13.13 18.47 -10.51
N LEU A 99 -13.94 18.43 -9.44
CA LEU A 99 -13.50 17.88 -8.17
C LEU A 99 -13.20 16.38 -8.27
N PHE A 100 -13.93 15.62 -9.09
CA PHE A 100 -13.59 14.22 -9.41
C PHE A 100 -12.24 14.09 -10.12
N ILE A 101 -11.95 14.95 -11.10
CA ILE A 101 -10.62 14.99 -11.74
C ILE A 101 -9.53 15.37 -10.71
N LYS A 102 -9.82 16.25 -9.77
CA LYS A 102 -8.86 16.53 -8.69
C LYS A 102 -8.63 15.34 -7.78
N LEU A 103 -9.61 14.47 -7.56
CA LEU A 103 -9.43 13.27 -6.75
C LEU A 103 -8.50 12.24 -7.41
N THR A 104 -8.43 12.17 -8.75
CA THR A 104 -7.41 11.35 -9.44
C THR A 104 -6.00 11.92 -9.24
N GLY A 105 -5.85 13.16 -8.76
CA GLY A 105 -4.60 13.72 -8.25
C GLY A 105 -3.63 14.17 -9.36
N SER A 106 -4.16 14.68 -10.46
CA SER A 106 -3.40 15.30 -11.54
C SER A 106 -3.40 16.81 -11.39
N THR A 107 -2.21 17.43 -11.41
CA THR A 107 -2.02 18.88 -11.23
C THR A 107 -1.44 19.57 -12.46
N ARG A 108 -1.07 18.81 -13.50
CA ARG A 108 -0.32 19.31 -14.66
C ARG A 108 -1.10 20.36 -15.46
N TRP A 109 -2.43 20.33 -15.41
CA TRP A 109 -3.31 21.13 -16.24
C TRP A 109 -4.42 21.85 -15.47
N ASP A 110 -4.27 22.01 -14.16
CA ASP A 110 -5.26 22.67 -13.29
C ASP A 110 -5.68 24.05 -13.81
N LYS A 111 -4.73 24.83 -14.37
CA LYS A 111 -5.02 26.16 -14.93
C LYS A 111 -6.02 26.08 -16.09
N VAL A 112 -5.83 25.12 -17.01
CA VAL A 112 -6.71 24.95 -18.19
C VAL A 112 -8.10 24.51 -17.74
N LEU A 113 -8.19 23.54 -16.84
CA LEU A 113 -9.46 23.08 -16.27
C LEU A 113 -10.21 24.22 -15.56
N ASN A 114 -9.50 25.07 -14.81
CA ASN A 114 -10.10 26.24 -14.16
C ASN A 114 -10.68 27.23 -15.17
N TYR A 115 -9.97 27.51 -16.28
CA TYR A 115 -10.49 28.38 -17.34
C TYR A 115 -11.74 27.80 -18.00
N ILE A 116 -11.77 26.49 -18.26
CA ILE A 116 -12.94 25.81 -18.84
C ILE A 116 -14.17 26.00 -17.93
N ILE A 117 -14.02 25.80 -16.62
CA ILE A 117 -15.12 25.95 -15.66
C ILE A 117 -15.54 27.40 -15.52
N LEU A 118 -14.58 28.34 -15.50
CA LEU A 118 -14.88 29.78 -15.42
C LEU A 118 -15.66 30.25 -16.64
N ILE A 119 -15.22 29.87 -17.85
CA ILE A 119 -15.92 30.18 -19.11
C ILE A 119 -17.31 29.58 -19.09
N ASN A 120 -17.45 28.31 -18.67
CA ASN A 120 -18.75 27.67 -18.54
C ASN A 120 -19.66 28.40 -17.55
N ALA A 121 -19.13 28.88 -16.43
CA ALA A 121 -19.91 29.64 -15.46
C ALA A 121 -20.40 30.99 -16.01
N ILE A 122 -19.54 31.71 -16.74
CA ILE A 122 -19.92 32.96 -17.41
C ILE A 122 -21.05 32.69 -18.42
N ILE A 123 -20.91 31.63 -19.23
CA ILE A 123 -21.93 31.25 -20.22
C ILE A 123 -23.24 30.87 -19.54
N CYS A 124 -23.20 30.10 -18.45
CA CYS A 124 -24.41 29.72 -17.71
C CYS A 124 -25.13 30.91 -17.05
N LEU A 125 -24.46 32.05 -16.86
CA LEU A 125 -25.06 33.28 -16.32
C LEU A 125 -25.64 34.22 -17.40
N THR A 126 -25.41 33.95 -18.70
CA THR A 126 -25.97 34.79 -19.76
C THR A 126 -27.51 34.87 -19.78
N PRO A 127 -28.29 33.82 -19.40
CA PRO A 127 -29.76 33.85 -19.41
C PRO A 127 -30.41 35.01 -18.64
N PHE A 128 -29.71 35.62 -17.68
CA PHE A 128 -30.19 36.81 -16.97
C PHE A 128 -30.27 38.06 -17.85
N PHE A 129 -29.49 38.11 -18.92
CA PHE A 129 -29.37 39.27 -19.80
C PHE A 129 -29.87 38.95 -21.20
N VAL A 130 -29.54 37.75 -21.71
CA VAL A 130 -29.84 37.32 -23.07
C VAL A 130 -30.12 35.81 -23.08
N PRO A 131 -31.18 35.33 -23.75
CA PRO A 131 -31.59 33.92 -23.75
C PRO A 131 -30.70 33.03 -24.65
N TRP A 132 -29.38 33.15 -24.53
CA TRP A 132 -28.43 32.39 -25.34
C TRP A 132 -28.35 30.91 -24.97
N VAL A 133 -28.38 30.57 -23.68
CA VAL A 133 -28.26 29.17 -23.22
C VAL A 133 -29.64 28.53 -23.07
N PHE A 134 -30.53 29.18 -22.32
CA PHE A 134 -31.91 28.78 -22.14
C PHE A 134 -32.78 29.98 -21.74
N SER A 135 -34.08 29.81 -21.78
CA SER A 135 -35.07 30.77 -21.29
C SER A 135 -36.30 30.05 -20.74
N PHE A 136 -37.03 30.73 -19.86
CA PHE A 136 -38.32 30.26 -19.36
C PHE A 136 -39.44 31.15 -19.90
N ASP A 137 -40.53 30.55 -20.37
CA ASP A 137 -41.72 31.31 -20.76
C ASP A 137 -42.52 31.80 -19.53
N ALA A 138 -43.58 32.57 -19.77
CA ALA A 138 -44.45 33.09 -18.70
C ALA A 138 -45.20 31.97 -17.93
N GLY A 139 -45.32 30.77 -18.53
CA GLY A 139 -45.87 29.58 -17.90
C GLY A 139 -44.82 28.70 -17.21
N GLY A 140 -43.55 29.11 -17.17
CA GLY A 140 -42.46 28.35 -16.57
C GLY A 140 -41.90 27.23 -17.43
N HIS A 141 -42.28 27.10 -18.71
CA HIS A 141 -41.74 26.08 -19.59
C HIS A 141 -40.36 26.46 -20.10
N TRP A 142 -39.48 25.46 -20.08
CA TRP A 142 -38.09 25.58 -20.49
C TRP A 142 -37.95 25.58 -22.01
N HIS A 143 -37.20 26.55 -22.53
CA HIS A 143 -36.84 26.68 -23.93
C HIS A 143 -35.32 26.72 -24.09
N ARG A 144 -34.81 25.98 -25.07
CA ARG A 144 -33.37 25.91 -25.36
C ARG A 144 -32.93 27.10 -26.21
N GLY A 145 -31.87 27.79 -25.80
CA GLY A 145 -31.22 28.83 -26.61
C GLY A 145 -30.17 28.27 -27.58
N PRO A 146 -29.61 29.09 -28.49
CA PRO A 146 -28.59 28.67 -29.46
C PRO A 146 -27.33 28.02 -28.86
N LEU A 147 -26.91 28.48 -27.68
CA LEU A 147 -25.77 27.98 -26.92
C LEU A 147 -26.17 26.97 -25.82
N GLY A 148 -27.41 26.45 -25.84
CA GLY A 148 -27.92 25.56 -24.80
C GLY A 148 -27.17 24.22 -24.65
N PHE A 149 -26.39 23.83 -25.67
CA PHE A 149 -25.55 22.62 -25.61
C PHE A 149 -24.19 22.84 -24.92
N VAL A 150 -23.75 24.09 -24.73
CA VAL A 150 -22.42 24.38 -24.18
C VAL A 150 -22.20 23.76 -22.79
N PRO A 151 -23.14 23.84 -21.82
CA PRO A 151 -22.95 23.19 -20.52
C PRO A 151 -22.75 21.67 -20.60
N PHE A 152 -23.44 21.01 -21.53
CA PHE A 152 -23.30 19.57 -21.77
C PHE A 152 -21.97 19.24 -22.43
N LEU A 153 -21.52 20.06 -23.39
CA LEU A 153 -20.22 19.90 -24.04
C LEU A 153 -19.08 20.08 -23.03
N THR A 154 -19.17 21.05 -22.12
CA THR A 154 -18.22 21.22 -21.02
C THR A 154 -18.14 19.97 -20.17
N CYS A 155 -19.29 19.39 -19.78
CA CYS A 155 -19.32 18.14 -19.01
C CYS A 155 -18.65 16.99 -19.78
N LEU A 156 -18.93 16.85 -21.08
CA LEU A 156 -18.32 15.83 -21.93
C LEU A 156 -16.79 15.99 -21.98
N ILE A 157 -16.29 17.21 -22.16
CA ILE A 157 -14.86 17.51 -22.15
C ILE A 157 -14.22 17.09 -20.83
N LEU A 158 -14.84 17.43 -19.69
CA LEU A 158 -14.35 17.05 -18.37
C LEU A 158 -14.37 15.52 -18.15
N ILE A 159 -15.36 14.81 -18.69
CA ILE A 159 -15.43 13.35 -18.59
C ILE A 159 -14.35 12.68 -19.44
N VAL A 160 -14.16 13.13 -20.68
CA VAL A 160 -13.05 12.65 -21.53
C VAL A 160 -11.70 12.92 -20.86
N TRP A 161 -11.58 14.08 -20.22
CA TRP A 161 -10.39 14.41 -19.43
C TRP A 161 -10.18 13.43 -18.28
N LEU A 162 -11.23 13.15 -17.49
CA LEU A 162 -11.17 12.20 -16.38
C LEU A 162 -10.72 10.81 -16.85
N ILE A 163 -11.21 10.36 -18.00
CA ILE A 163 -10.82 9.09 -18.63
C ILE A 163 -9.32 9.13 -19.00
N ALA A 164 -8.89 10.16 -19.74
CA ALA A 164 -7.52 10.30 -20.18
C ALA A 164 -6.53 10.38 -18.99
N ASP A 165 -6.88 11.13 -17.96
CA ASP A 165 -6.08 11.27 -16.75
C ASP A 165 -5.95 9.93 -16.01
N SER A 166 -7.06 9.21 -15.88
CA SER A 166 -7.09 7.86 -15.30
C SER A 166 -6.21 6.88 -16.09
N PHE A 167 -6.20 6.96 -17.43
CA PHE A 167 -5.33 6.11 -18.23
C PHE A 167 -3.85 6.48 -18.09
N THR A 168 -3.50 7.76 -18.09
CA THR A 168 -2.09 8.19 -18.04
C THR A 168 -1.44 7.87 -16.69
N LYS A 169 -2.14 8.13 -15.58
CA LYS A 169 -1.61 7.93 -14.24
C LYS A 169 -1.49 6.45 -13.87
N TYR A 170 -2.43 5.63 -14.30
CA TYR A 170 -2.49 4.21 -13.92
C TYR A 170 -1.99 3.26 -15.01
N LYS A 171 -1.39 3.76 -16.10
CA LYS A 171 -0.80 2.93 -17.18
C LYS A 171 0.28 1.96 -16.67
N GLY A 172 0.97 2.31 -15.58
CA GLY A 172 2.05 1.52 -14.98
C GLY A 172 1.65 0.66 -13.77
N ILE A 173 0.50 0.94 -13.13
CA ILE A 173 0.04 0.21 -11.94
C ILE A 173 -1.11 -0.69 -12.37
N ARG A 174 -0.84 -2.00 -12.45
CA ARG A 174 -1.78 -3.11 -12.73
C ARG A 174 -3.05 -2.72 -13.48
N ARG A 175 -3.10 -3.07 -14.78
CA ARG A 175 -4.20 -2.85 -15.76
C ARG A 175 -5.64 -3.05 -15.24
N ARG A 176 -5.87 -3.84 -14.19
CA ARG A 176 -7.19 -4.04 -13.57
C ARG A 176 -7.67 -2.85 -12.73
N GLU A 177 -6.78 -2.05 -12.18
CA GLU A 177 -7.12 -0.98 -11.23
C GLU A 177 -7.55 0.31 -11.94
N SER A 178 -7.08 0.54 -13.16
CA SER A 178 -7.47 1.67 -14.01
C SER A 178 -8.86 1.50 -14.65
N ILE A 179 -9.43 0.29 -14.64
CA ILE A 179 -10.73 0.00 -15.26
C ILE A 179 -11.85 0.72 -14.52
N VAL A 180 -11.77 0.81 -13.18
CA VAL A 180 -12.88 1.32 -12.36
C VAL A 180 -13.18 2.80 -12.63
N PRO A 181 -12.21 3.75 -12.60
CA PRO A 181 -12.48 5.14 -12.95
C PRO A 181 -12.99 5.33 -14.39
N VAL A 182 -12.53 4.50 -15.32
CA VAL A 182 -12.95 4.55 -16.73
C VAL A 182 -14.39 4.10 -16.89
N VAL A 183 -14.80 3.01 -16.22
CA VAL A 183 -16.19 2.55 -16.22
C VAL A 183 -17.12 3.58 -15.57
N ILE A 184 -16.69 4.17 -14.45
CA ILE A 184 -17.42 5.27 -13.79
C ILE A 184 -17.61 6.45 -14.77
N ALA A 185 -16.54 6.88 -15.43
CA ALA A 185 -16.60 8.00 -16.37
C ALA A 185 -17.46 7.68 -17.61
N ALA A 186 -17.41 6.45 -18.12
CA ALA A 186 -18.28 6.00 -19.22
C ALA A 186 -19.76 6.00 -18.79
N PHE A 187 -20.07 5.59 -17.56
CA PHE A 187 -21.43 5.65 -17.01
C PHE A 187 -21.94 7.10 -16.89
N VAL A 188 -21.08 8.02 -16.43
CA VAL A 188 -21.41 9.46 -16.39
C VAL A 188 -21.60 10.03 -17.80
N ALA A 189 -20.77 9.67 -18.78
CA ALA A 189 -20.94 10.10 -20.17
C ALA A 189 -22.28 9.63 -20.77
N PHE A 190 -22.66 8.38 -20.48
CA PHE A 190 -23.94 7.83 -20.90
C PHE A 190 -25.12 8.58 -20.27
N ALA A 191 -25.02 8.94 -19.00
CA ALA A 191 -26.03 9.75 -18.32
C ALA A 191 -26.16 11.18 -18.90
N VAL A 192 -25.03 11.82 -19.27
CA VAL A 192 -25.06 13.10 -20.00
C VAL A 192 -25.80 12.94 -21.33
N TYR A 193 -25.53 11.88 -22.09
CA TYR A 193 -26.20 11.60 -23.37
C TYR A 193 -27.72 11.49 -23.19
N LEU A 194 -28.18 10.76 -22.17
CA LEU A 194 -29.62 10.62 -21.87
C LEU A 194 -30.31 11.95 -21.50
N ASP A 195 -29.60 12.88 -20.86
CA ASP A 195 -30.14 14.20 -20.52
C ASP A 195 -30.23 15.15 -21.75
N THR A 196 -29.45 14.91 -22.82
CA THR A 196 -29.43 15.82 -23.99
C THR A 196 -30.76 15.98 -24.76
N PRO A 197 -31.54 14.90 -25.05
CA PRO A 197 -32.84 15.04 -25.72
C PRO A 197 -33.96 15.51 -24.78
N LEU A 198 -33.86 15.23 -23.48
CA LEU A 198 -34.94 15.49 -22.51
C LEU A 198 -34.93 16.92 -21.96
N GLY A 199 -33.81 17.65 -22.05
CA GLY A 199 -33.73 18.98 -21.43
C GLY A 199 -33.86 18.91 -19.90
N PHE A 200 -34.36 19.98 -19.27
CA PHE A 200 -34.51 20.07 -17.80
C PHE A 200 -35.87 19.53 -17.29
N SER A 201 -36.64 18.81 -18.11
CA SER A 201 -37.98 18.35 -17.74
C SER A 201 -38.10 17.06 -16.90
N PRO A 202 -37.07 16.23 -16.65
CA PRO A 202 -37.25 15.10 -15.74
C PRO A 202 -37.12 15.56 -14.27
N ASN A 203 -37.99 15.06 -13.40
CA ASN A 203 -37.95 15.31 -11.95
C ASN A 203 -36.61 14.93 -11.30
N ILE A 204 -35.85 14.01 -11.91
CA ILE A 204 -34.48 13.65 -11.55
C ILE A 204 -33.65 13.56 -12.84
N SER A 205 -32.55 14.31 -12.91
CA SER A 205 -31.59 14.25 -14.03
C SER A 205 -30.75 12.96 -13.95
N PHE A 206 -30.57 12.29 -15.09
CA PHE A 206 -29.76 11.06 -15.18
C PHE A 206 -28.33 11.34 -14.76
N LEU A 207 -27.79 12.52 -15.11
CA LEU A 207 -26.45 12.94 -14.70
C LEU A 207 -26.31 13.00 -13.17
N THR A 208 -27.29 13.55 -12.45
CA THR A 208 -27.25 13.61 -10.98
C THR A 208 -27.25 12.21 -10.37
N VAL A 209 -28.08 11.29 -10.88
CA VAL A 209 -28.08 9.88 -10.44
C VAL A 209 -26.72 9.23 -10.69
N ALA A 210 -26.15 9.45 -11.87
CA ALA A 210 -24.85 8.92 -12.22
C ALA A 210 -23.74 9.49 -11.34
N MET A 211 -23.75 10.79 -11.01
CA MET A 211 -22.81 11.41 -10.08
C MET A 211 -22.94 10.84 -8.67
N THR A 212 -24.16 10.64 -8.16
CA THR A 212 -24.40 10.02 -6.84
C THR A 212 -23.80 8.62 -6.78
N GLY A 213 -24.12 7.77 -7.75
CA GLY A 213 -23.56 6.41 -7.84
C GLY A 213 -22.03 6.44 -7.95
N SER A 214 -21.52 7.28 -8.85
CA SER A 214 -20.09 7.46 -9.09
C SER A 214 -19.35 7.89 -7.84
N THR A 215 -19.93 8.74 -6.98
CA THR A 215 -19.30 9.18 -5.74
C THR A 215 -19.00 8.01 -4.81
N VAL A 216 -19.94 7.09 -4.65
CA VAL A 216 -19.76 5.90 -3.80
C VAL A 216 -18.72 4.96 -4.39
N PHE A 217 -18.81 4.65 -5.70
CA PHE A 217 -17.84 3.76 -6.33
C PHE A 217 -16.43 4.36 -6.33
N PHE A 218 -16.32 5.67 -6.56
CA PHE A 218 -15.04 6.38 -6.53
C PHE A 218 -14.45 6.39 -5.11
N TYR A 219 -15.29 6.60 -4.08
CA TYR A 219 -14.87 6.46 -2.68
C TYR A 219 -14.35 5.05 -2.37
N ILE A 220 -15.11 4.01 -2.71
CA ILE A 220 -14.71 2.60 -2.46
C ILE A 220 -13.39 2.29 -3.17
N TRP A 221 -13.26 2.70 -4.42
CA TRP A 221 -12.03 2.52 -5.19
C TRP A 221 -10.84 3.23 -4.54
N LEU A 222 -11.00 4.50 -4.13
CA LEU A 222 -9.96 5.27 -3.47
C LEU A 222 -9.55 4.66 -2.11
N HIS A 223 -10.54 4.20 -1.33
CA HIS A 223 -10.31 3.52 -0.06
C HIS A 223 -9.52 2.24 -0.25
N LEU A 224 -9.94 1.37 -1.19
CA LEU A 224 -9.23 0.12 -1.50
C LEU A 224 -7.78 0.35 -1.93
N GLN A 225 -7.53 1.44 -2.66
CA GLN A 225 -6.17 1.83 -3.05
C GLN A 225 -5.32 2.19 -1.83
N PHE A 226 -5.81 3.07 -0.95
CA PHE A 226 -5.07 3.47 0.25
C PHE A 226 -4.85 2.33 1.24
N VAL A 227 -5.84 1.46 1.44
CA VAL A 227 -5.69 0.27 2.29
C VAL A 227 -4.58 -0.63 1.76
N ARG A 228 -4.53 -0.89 0.45
CA ARG A 228 -3.48 -1.70 -0.17
C ARG A 228 -2.10 -1.07 -0.05
N GLU A 229 -1.98 0.23 -0.29
CA GLU A 229 -0.72 0.95 -0.10
C GLU A 229 -0.23 0.80 1.34
N HIS A 230 -1.13 0.94 2.32
CA HIS A 230 -0.81 0.78 3.73
C HIS A 230 -0.42 -0.66 4.09
N GLU A 231 -1.15 -1.67 3.61
CA GLU A 231 -0.81 -3.09 3.81
C GLU A 231 0.57 -3.42 3.20
N ASN A 232 0.87 -2.91 2.02
CA ASN A 232 2.18 -3.12 1.39
C ASN A 232 3.29 -2.45 2.18
N ALA A 233 3.07 -1.25 2.72
CA ALA A 233 4.02 -0.56 3.59
C ALA A 233 4.26 -1.35 4.89
N ILE A 234 3.21 -1.83 5.55
CA ILE A 234 3.32 -2.69 6.74
C ILE A 234 4.10 -3.97 6.42
N ARG A 235 3.78 -4.65 5.31
CA ARG A 235 4.49 -5.87 4.90
C ARG A 235 5.97 -5.60 4.63
N ALA A 236 6.30 -4.47 3.98
CA ALA A 236 7.68 -4.07 3.75
C ALA A 236 8.40 -3.81 5.08
N GLU A 237 7.78 -3.09 6.01
CA GLU A 237 8.34 -2.83 7.34
C GLU A 237 8.55 -4.13 8.14
N GLN A 238 7.59 -5.06 8.08
CA GLN A 238 7.71 -6.37 8.71
C GLN A 238 8.85 -7.18 8.12
N ARG A 239 9.02 -7.18 6.79
CA ARG A 239 10.16 -7.82 6.13
C ARG A 239 11.48 -7.22 6.61
N ILE A 240 11.58 -5.90 6.63
CA ILE A 240 12.77 -5.19 7.14
C ILE A 240 13.02 -5.56 8.61
N ARG A 241 11.98 -5.62 9.45
CA ARG A 241 12.11 -5.98 10.87
C ARG A 241 12.60 -7.42 11.04
N ILE A 242 12.08 -8.36 10.26
CA ILE A 242 12.54 -9.76 10.25
C ILE A 242 14.00 -9.82 9.80
N MET A 243 14.35 -9.13 8.70
CA MET A 243 15.73 -9.03 8.23
C MET A 243 16.67 -8.46 9.29
N MET A 244 16.29 -7.36 9.96
CA MET A 244 17.09 -6.75 11.02
C MET A 244 17.20 -7.65 12.27
N SER A 245 16.24 -8.53 12.51
CA SER A 245 16.31 -9.50 13.61
C SER A 245 17.33 -10.62 13.38
N GLN A 246 17.70 -10.86 12.11
CA GLN A 246 18.76 -11.83 11.76
C GLN A 246 20.17 -11.29 12.03
N ILE A 247 20.35 -9.97 12.11
CA ILE A 247 21.60 -9.35 12.57
C ILE A 247 21.60 -9.36 14.09
N GLN A 248 22.53 -10.08 14.73
CA GLN A 248 22.60 -10.14 16.19
C GLN A 248 22.98 -8.78 16.81
N PRO A 249 22.05 -8.06 17.47
CA PRO A 249 22.34 -6.72 17.99
C PRO A 249 23.40 -6.77 19.09
N HIS A 250 23.40 -7.84 19.88
CA HIS A 250 24.39 -8.07 20.93
C HIS A 250 25.81 -8.23 20.37
N PHE A 251 25.99 -8.89 19.21
CA PHE A 251 27.30 -8.97 18.57
C PHE A 251 27.78 -7.58 18.16
N LEU A 252 26.92 -6.77 17.52
CA LEU A 252 27.28 -5.40 17.12
C LEU A 252 27.74 -4.55 18.31
N PHE A 253 26.99 -4.57 19.42
CA PHE A 253 27.37 -3.82 20.62
C PHE A 253 28.69 -4.32 21.23
N ASN A 254 28.92 -5.63 21.23
CA ASN A 254 30.17 -6.19 21.76
C ASN A 254 31.36 -5.83 20.87
N ALA A 255 31.23 -5.98 19.56
CA ALA A 255 32.28 -5.63 18.61
C ALA A 255 32.68 -4.15 18.75
N LEU A 256 31.70 -3.24 18.80
CA LEU A 256 31.95 -1.81 19.02
C LEU A 256 32.60 -1.52 20.37
N SER A 257 32.19 -2.21 21.45
CA SER A 257 32.80 -2.02 22.78
C SER A 257 34.24 -2.52 22.82
N THR A 258 34.52 -3.65 22.16
CA THR A 258 35.89 -4.18 22.01
C THR A 258 36.76 -3.23 21.19
N ILE A 259 36.24 -2.72 20.06
CA ILE A 259 36.92 -1.71 19.25
C ILE A 259 37.25 -0.48 20.10
N GLN A 260 36.28 0.04 20.85
CA GLN A 260 36.48 1.20 21.73
C GLN A 260 37.61 0.95 22.74
N ALA A 261 37.62 -0.19 23.43
CA ALA A 261 38.68 -0.52 24.38
C ALA A 261 40.06 -0.66 23.71
N LEU A 262 40.10 -1.17 22.47
CA LEU A 262 41.34 -1.29 21.70
C LEU A 262 41.86 0.07 21.24
N THR A 263 41.01 1.06 20.98
CA THR A 263 41.50 2.40 20.58
C THR A 263 42.43 3.04 21.61
N GLU A 264 42.30 2.68 22.89
CA GLU A 264 43.17 3.18 23.96
C GLU A 264 44.39 2.28 24.21
N THR A 265 44.28 0.98 23.94
CA THR A 265 45.29 -0.03 24.35
C THR A 265 46.14 -0.56 23.20
N ASP A 266 45.56 -0.71 22.00
CA ASP A 266 46.21 -1.20 20.78
C ASP A 266 45.50 -0.59 19.53
N PRO A 267 45.85 0.65 19.15
CA PRO A 267 45.18 1.37 18.06
C PRO A 267 45.30 0.69 16.70
N GLU A 268 46.42 0.02 16.42
CA GLU A 268 46.62 -0.72 15.17
C GLU A 268 45.64 -1.89 15.08
N ARG A 269 45.51 -2.67 16.15
CA ARG A 269 44.53 -3.76 16.24
C ARG A 269 43.09 -3.25 16.20
N ALA A 270 42.80 -2.09 16.82
CA ALA A 270 41.48 -1.46 16.69
C ALA A 270 41.14 -1.16 15.22
N SER A 271 42.08 -0.63 14.45
CA SER A 271 41.89 -0.34 13.02
C SER A 271 41.59 -1.59 12.20
N MET A 272 42.31 -2.69 12.45
CA MET A 272 42.07 -3.98 11.77
C MET A 272 40.67 -4.52 12.08
N VAL A 273 40.26 -4.52 13.36
CA VAL A 273 38.94 -5.01 13.78
C VAL A 273 37.80 -4.13 13.23
N ILE A 274 38.01 -2.82 13.08
CA ILE A 274 37.04 -1.93 12.42
C ILE A 274 36.82 -2.33 10.95
N GLU A 275 37.91 -2.65 10.23
CA GLU A 275 37.81 -3.08 8.84
C GLU A 275 37.07 -4.42 8.71
N GLU A 276 37.46 -5.41 9.52
CA GLU A 276 36.76 -6.70 9.62
C GLU A 276 35.26 -6.52 9.95
N PHE A 277 34.95 -5.66 10.92
CA PHE A 277 33.57 -5.37 11.30
C PHE A 277 32.76 -4.70 10.18
N ALA A 278 33.39 -3.81 9.41
CA ALA A 278 32.75 -3.19 8.24
C ALA A 278 32.49 -4.21 7.12
N ILE A 279 33.41 -5.15 6.90
CA ILE A 279 33.25 -6.27 5.96
C ILE A 279 32.08 -7.16 6.41
N TYR A 280 32.05 -7.55 7.69
CA TYR A 280 30.98 -8.35 8.29
C TYR A 280 29.59 -7.72 8.08
N LEU A 281 29.47 -6.42 8.35
CA LEU A 281 28.20 -5.69 8.19
C LEU A 281 27.73 -5.66 6.74
N ARG A 282 28.64 -5.38 5.80
CA ARG A 282 28.32 -5.37 4.36
C ARG A 282 27.85 -6.74 3.89
N GLN A 283 28.59 -7.78 4.26
CA GLN A 283 28.29 -9.17 3.93
C GLN A 283 26.95 -9.64 4.49
N ASN A 284 26.61 -9.27 5.73
CA ASN A 284 25.30 -9.53 6.32
C ASN A 284 24.19 -8.83 5.53
N ILE A 285 24.34 -7.54 5.22
CA ILE A 285 23.34 -6.78 4.44
C ILE A 285 23.14 -7.39 3.04
N ASP A 286 24.21 -7.82 2.38
CA ASP A 286 24.14 -8.46 1.06
C ASP A 286 23.45 -9.82 1.12
N SER A 287 23.66 -10.59 2.20
CA SER A 287 23.02 -11.90 2.40
C SER A 287 21.51 -11.82 2.68
N LEU A 288 21.01 -10.70 3.22
CA LEU A 288 19.57 -10.50 3.52
C LEU A 288 18.66 -10.48 2.29
N ASN A 289 19.23 -10.35 1.10
CA ASN A 289 18.49 -10.34 -0.18
C ASN A 289 18.70 -11.63 -1.00
N GLN A 290 19.36 -12.66 -0.43
CA GLN A 290 19.66 -13.91 -1.13
C GLN A 290 18.81 -15.05 -0.57
N ASP A 291 17.77 -15.43 -1.32
CA ASP A 291 16.95 -16.64 -1.04
C ASP A 291 17.52 -17.91 -1.69
N ASP A 292 18.52 -17.76 -2.58
CA ASP A 292 19.16 -18.86 -3.32
C ASP A 292 20.40 -19.42 -2.60
N LEU A 293 20.85 -20.60 -3.03
CA LEU A 293 22.11 -21.18 -2.57
C LEU A 293 23.31 -20.27 -2.90
N ILE A 294 24.28 -20.22 -2.00
CA ILE A 294 25.52 -19.45 -2.15
C ILE A 294 26.74 -20.36 -2.17
N PRO A 295 27.86 -19.95 -2.80
CA PRO A 295 29.12 -20.69 -2.69
C PRO A 295 29.55 -20.84 -1.23
N VAL A 296 29.94 -22.04 -0.82
CA VAL A 296 30.44 -22.29 0.56
C VAL A 296 31.61 -21.38 0.91
N LYS A 297 32.46 -21.05 -0.09
CA LYS A 297 33.56 -20.09 0.06
C LYS A 297 33.09 -18.76 0.66
N LYS A 298 31.96 -18.24 0.18
CA LYS A 298 31.39 -16.98 0.67
C LYS A 298 30.95 -17.11 2.12
N GLU A 299 30.29 -18.22 2.47
CA GLU A 299 29.88 -18.49 3.85
C GLU A 299 31.08 -18.67 4.80
N LEU A 300 32.15 -19.33 4.34
CA LEU A 300 33.42 -19.49 5.09
C LEU A 300 34.11 -18.14 5.31
N GLU A 301 34.19 -17.28 4.28
CA GLU A 301 34.71 -15.91 4.40
C GLU A 301 33.92 -15.11 5.45
N HIS A 302 32.59 -15.15 5.38
CA HIS A 302 31.72 -14.47 6.35
C HIS A 302 31.95 -15.00 7.77
N THR A 303 32.03 -16.32 7.92
CA THR A 303 32.23 -16.98 9.21
C THR A 303 33.59 -16.66 9.81
N LYS A 304 34.63 -16.59 8.97
CA LYS A 304 35.99 -16.24 9.38
C LYS A 304 36.06 -14.83 9.95
N VAL A 305 35.50 -13.84 9.24
CA VAL A 305 35.44 -12.44 9.70
C VAL A 305 34.74 -12.34 11.07
N TYR A 306 33.61 -13.04 11.24
CA TYR A 306 32.93 -13.10 12.55
C TYR A 306 33.83 -13.70 13.64
N SER A 307 34.50 -14.82 13.32
CA SER A 307 35.35 -15.56 14.24
C SER A 307 36.58 -14.75 14.68
N ASP A 308 37.16 -13.97 13.78
CA ASP A 308 38.34 -13.12 14.05
C ASP A 308 37.98 -12.02 15.05
N ILE A 309 36.83 -11.37 14.89
CA ILE A 309 36.30 -10.36 15.82
C ILE A 309 36.05 -10.97 17.22
N GLU A 310 35.47 -12.16 17.31
CA GLU A 310 35.23 -12.83 18.61
C GLU A 310 36.52 -13.34 19.26
N GLN A 311 37.53 -13.77 18.49
CA GLN A 311 38.84 -14.17 19.03
C GLN A 311 39.59 -13.00 19.69
N VAL A 312 39.43 -11.78 19.18
CA VAL A 312 39.98 -10.58 19.83
C VAL A 312 39.36 -10.37 21.21
N ARG A 313 38.06 -10.67 21.35
CA ARG A 313 37.33 -10.56 22.62
C ARG A 313 37.62 -11.73 23.57
N PHE A 314 37.84 -12.92 23.04
CA PHE A 314 38.09 -14.14 23.80
C PHE A 314 39.40 -14.79 23.37
N PRO A 315 40.56 -14.23 23.78
CA PRO A 315 41.88 -14.69 23.33
C PRO A 315 42.23 -16.12 23.79
N SER A 316 41.45 -16.72 24.69
CA SER A 316 41.59 -18.11 25.14
C SER A 316 40.88 -19.13 24.25
N ILE A 317 40.17 -18.66 23.21
CA ILE A 317 39.49 -19.48 22.22
C ILE A 317 40.32 -19.45 20.93
N ARG A 318 40.62 -20.64 20.40
CA ARG A 318 41.27 -20.83 19.11
C ARG A 318 40.26 -21.32 18.10
N ILE A 319 40.29 -20.79 16.88
CA ILE A 319 39.42 -21.22 15.79
C ILE A 319 40.28 -21.63 14.62
N ASP A 320 40.17 -22.90 14.21
CA ASP A 320 40.95 -23.48 13.13
C ASP A 320 40.05 -23.79 11.93
N TYR A 321 40.53 -23.47 10.72
CA TYR A 321 39.85 -23.74 9.47
C TYR A 321 40.69 -24.70 8.62
N ASP A 322 40.13 -25.85 8.27
CA ASP A 322 40.78 -26.88 7.44
C ASP A 322 39.94 -27.15 6.18
N ILE A 323 40.24 -26.39 5.12
CA ILE A 323 39.39 -26.29 3.92
C ILE A 323 40.05 -27.05 2.77
N GLU A 324 39.62 -28.30 2.56
CA GLU A 324 40.05 -29.14 1.43
C GLU A 324 39.13 -28.99 0.22
N ASP A 325 37.84 -28.71 0.46
CA ASP A 325 36.86 -28.47 -0.59
C ASP A 325 36.05 -27.19 -0.35
N GLU A 326 35.98 -26.34 -1.37
CA GLU A 326 35.21 -25.09 -1.37
C GLU A 326 34.31 -24.92 -2.62
N ASN A 327 34.20 -25.96 -3.46
CA ASN A 327 33.55 -25.87 -4.77
C ASN A 327 32.12 -26.43 -4.79
N PHE A 328 31.28 -25.97 -3.85
CA PHE A 328 29.87 -26.37 -3.77
C PHE A 328 28.97 -25.25 -3.24
N LEU A 329 27.67 -25.44 -3.38
CA LEU A 329 26.65 -24.46 -3.00
C LEU A 329 25.91 -24.93 -1.74
N ILE A 330 25.66 -23.99 -0.83
CA ILE A 330 24.92 -24.23 0.41
C ILE A 330 23.90 -23.11 0.67
N PRO A 331 22.85 -23.36 1.46
CA PRO A 331 21.98 -22.28 1.93
C PRO A 331 22.80 -21.25 2.73
N PRO A 332 22.53 -19.93 2.57
CA PRO A 332 23.21 -18.90 3.35
C PRO A 332 22.95 -19.06 4.85
N LEU A 333 23.85 -18.63 5.73
CA LEU A 333 23.74 -18.78 7.19
C LEU A 333 23.63 -20.25 7.62
N THR A 334 24.46 -21.11 7.04
CA THR A 334 24.59 -22.52 7.42
C THR A 334 25.76 -22.72 8.39
N ILE A 335 26.96 -22.22 8.06
CA ILE A 335 28.17 -22.43 8.87
C ILE A 335 28.24 -21.40 9.98
N GLN A 336 27.95 -20.13 9.66
CA GLN A 336 28.11 -19.02 10.60
C GLN A 336 27.35 -19.23 11.93
N PRO A 337 26.04 -19.61 11.94
CA PRO A 337 25.32 -19.77 13.20
C PRO A 337 25.83 -20.96 14.04
N MET A 338 26.43 -21.97 13.40
CA MET A 338 27.00 -23.13 14.09
C MET A 338 28.27 -22.74 14.83
N VAL A 339 29.16 -22.02 14.15
CA VAL A 339 30.40 -21.48 14.75
C VAL A 339 30.07 -20.49 15.86
N GLU A 340 29.04 -19.66 15.65
CA GLU A 340 28.55 -18.75 16.68
C GLU A 340 28.11 -19.48 17.95
N ASN A 341 27.33 -20.57 17.79
CA ASN A 341 26.88 -21.40 18.89
C ASN A 341 28.05 -22.10 19.59
N ALA A 342 29.00 -22.65 18.84
CA ALA A 342 30.21 -23.28 19.37
C ALA A 342 31.01 -22.31 20.25
N ILE A 343 31.23 -21.08 19.78
CA ILE A 343 31.95 -20.04 20.55
C ILE A 343 31.15 -19.65 21.79
N ARG A 344 29.88 -19.24 21.64
CA ARG A 344 29.10 -18.61 22.71
C ARG A 344 28.62 -19.59 23.77
N HIS A 345 28.20 -20.77 23.35
CA HIS A 345 27.57 -21.77 24.21
C HIS A 345 28.50 -22.94 24.51
N GLY A 346 29.35 -23.33 23.57
CA GLY A 346 30.32 -24.42 23.74
C GLY A 346 31.52 -24.01 24.59
N VAL A 347 32.38 -23.14 24.05
CA VAL A 347 33.74 -22.91 24.57
C VAL A 347 33.91 -21.62 25.41
N ARG A 348 32.89 -20.76 25.45
CA ARG A 348 32.94 -19.51 26.24
C ARG A 348 33.29 -19.79 27.71
N GLY A 349 34.38 -19.20 28.19
CA GLY A 349 34.86 -19.35 29.57
C GLY A 349 35.85 -20.51 29.79
N LYS A 350 36.14 -21.33 28.75
CA LYS A 350 37.25 -22.29 28.81
C LYS A 350 38.60 -21.58 28.60
N LYS A 351 39.64 -22.08 29.30
CA LYS A 351 41.02 -21.58 29.17
C LYS A 351 41.69 -21.96 27.86
N ASN A 352 41.34 -23.12 27.30
CA ASN A 352 41.84 -23.64 26.02
C ASN A 352 40.63 -24.09 25.18
N GLY A 353 39.74 -23.15 24.88
CA GLY A 353 38.60 -23.43 24.00
C GLY A 353 39.09 -23.59 22.57
N TRP A 354 38.57 -24.57 21.83
CA TRP A 354 38.84 -24.70 20.40
C TRP A 354 37.57 -25.02 19.63
N VAL A 355 37.48 -24.44 18.44
CA VAL A 355 36.45 -24.73 17.43
C VAL A 355 37.17 -25.02 16.11
N SER A 356 36.87 -26.14 15.45
CA SER A 356 37.38 -26.43 14.11
C SER A 356 36.25 -26.41 13.10
N VAL A 357 36.48 -25.78 11.96
CA VAL A 357 35.61 -25.87 10.79
C VAL A 357 36.41 -26.55 9.68
N SER A 358 35.92 -27.68 9.17
CA SER A 358 36.54 -28.36 8.05
C SER A 358 35.57 -28.64 6.92
N THR A 359 36.08 -28.64 5.69
CA THR A 359 35.33 -28.98 4.49
C THR A 359 36.13 -29.94 3.62
N TYR A 360 35.55 -31.08 3.26
CA TYR A 360 36.24 -32.12 2.49
C TYR A 360 35.24 -32.94 1.67
N LYS A 361 35.74 -33.78 0.76
CA LYS A 361 34.92 -34.71 -0.03
C LYS A 361 34.98 -36.12 0.55
N GLU A 362 33.83 -36.76 0.68
CA GLU A 362 33.72 -38.14 1.16
C GLU A 362 32.53 -38.84 0.49
N GLU A 363 32.76 -40.01 -0.12
CA GLU A 363 31.71 -40.92 -0.61
C GLU A 363 30.65 -40.27 -1.54
N GLY A 364 31.05 -39.29 -2.38
CA GLY A 364 30.13 -38.59 -3.29
C GLY A 364 29.34 -37.46 -2.62
N TYR A 365 29.81 -36.99 -1.47
CA TYR A 365 29.28 -35.83 -0.76
C TYR A 365 30.37 -34.78 -0.51
N HIS A 366 29.97 -33.52 -0.55
CA HIS A 366 30.66 -32.42 0.08
C HIS A 366 30.32 -32.41 1.58
N VAL A 367 31.32 -32.56 2.43
CA VAL A 367 31.15 -32.66 3.88
C VAL A 367 31.63 -31.37 4.55
N ILE A 368 30.82 -30.86 5.48
CA ILE A 368 31.19 -29.79 6.40
C ILE A 368 31.18 -30.37 7.80
N SER A 369 32.28 -30.22 8.54
CA SER A 369 32.40 -30.66 9.92
C SER A 369 32.74 -29.48 10.82
N ILE A 370 31.95 -29.28 11.87
CA ILE A 370 32.15 -28.22 12.85
C ILE A 370 32.24 -28.88 14.22
N ASN A 371 33.42 -28.81 14.84
CA ASN A 371 33.69 -29.47 16.11
C ASN A 371 34.14 -28.46 17.15
N ASP A 372 33.72 -28.64 18.40
CA ASP A 372 34.16 -27.84 19.53
C ASP A 372 34.42 -28.71 20.76
N ASN A 373 35.40 -28.31 21.57
CA ASN A 373 35.64 -28.94 22.87
C ASN A 373 34.87 -28.26 24.00
N GLY A 374 33.67 -27.80 23.73
CA GLY A 374 32.86 -27.04 24.67
C GLY A 374 32.32 -27.86 25.82
N LYS A 375 31.27 -27.35 26.45
CA LYS A 375 30.58 -28.06 27.54
C LYS A 375 29.65 -29.18 27.06
N GLY A 376 29.37 -29.27 25.75
CA GLY A 376 28.36 -30.14 25.17
C GLY A 376 26.94 -29.90 25.71
N PHE A 377 25.97 -30.65 25.21
CA PHE A 377 24.60 -30.63 25.68
C PHE A 377 23.87 -31.94 25.36
N ASP A 378 22.82 -32.24 26.09
CA ASP A 378 21.91 -33.34 25.74
C ASP A 378 21.06 -32.92 24.52
N TYR A 379 21.41 -33.47 23.36
CA TYR A 379 20.73 -33.15 22.10
C TYR A 379 19.27 -33.60 22.11
N ASP A 380 18.94 -34.76 22.68
CA ASP A 380 17.59 -35.29 22.69
C ASP A 380 16.67 -34.43 23.58
N GLU A 381 17.16 -33.99 24.73
CA GLU A 381 16.43 -33.05 25.59
C GLU A 381 16.25 -31.68 24.92
N ALA A 382 17.30 -31.16 24.28
CA ALA A 382 17.26 -29.89 23.56
C ALA A 382 16.29 -29.93 22.37
N TYR A 383 16.29 -31.03 21.62
CA TYR A 383 15.41 -31.25 20.47
C TYR A 383 13.94 -31.29 20.90
N ARG A 384 13.61 -31.99 21.99
CA ARG A 384 12.24 -32.03 22.53
C ARG A 384 11.76 -30.67 23.03
N LYS A 385 12.65 -29.85 23.60
CA LYS A 385 12.35 -28.47 24.00
C LYS A 385 12.14 -27.55 22.79
N ALA A 386 12.91 -27.74 21.72
CA ALA A 386 12.75 -26.96 20.48
C ALA A 386 11.38 -27.18 19.83
N GLN A 387 10.88 -28.42 19.81
CA GLN A 387 9.53 -28.73 19.32
C GLN A 387 8.40 -28.05 20.12
N ASN A 388 8.65 -27.69 21.38
CA ASN A 388 7.70 -26.97 22.24
C ASN A 388 7.94 -25.44 22.30
N GLY A 389 8.63 -24.87 21.30
CA GLY A 389 8.88 -23.43 21.18
C GLY A 389 10.22 -22.95 21.76
N GLY A 390 11.14 -23.86 22.08
CA GLY A 390 12.54 -23.58 22.42
C GLY A 390 13.42 -23.31 21.18
N HIS A 391 14.63 -22.79 21.39
CA HIS A 391 15.55 -22.22 20.37
C HIS A 391 15.52 -22.89 18.98
N ILE A 392 15.21 -22.05 17.97
CA ILE A 392 14.79 -22.41 16.61
C ILE A 392 15.99 -22.50 15.62
N GLY A 393 17.20 -22.14 16.05
CA GLY A 393 18.35 -21.92 15.15
C GLY A 393 18.85 -23.17 14.43
N LEU A 394 19.16 -24.25 15.16
CA LEU A 394 19.72 -25.49 14.60
C LEU A 394 18.72 -26.25 13.72
N GLN A 395 17.45 -26.27 14.12
CA GLN A 395 16.39 -26.94 13.38
C GLN A 395 16.11 -26.26 12.04
N ASN A 396 16.06 -24.93 12.02
CA ASN A 396 15.88 -24.18 10.78
C ASN A 396 17.01 -24.43 9.76
N VAL A 397 18.25 -24.56 10.23
CA VAL A 397 19.39 -24.88 9.34
C VAL A 397 19.27 -26.31 8.83
N ARG A 398 18.95 -27.28 9.69
CA ARG A 398 18.70 -28.67 9.29
C ARG A 398 17.61 -28.79 8.21
N ASP A 399 16.45 -28.20 8.46
CA ASP A 399 15.31 -28.27 7.54
C ASP A 399 15.65 -27.63 6.20
N ARG A 400 16.34 -26.47 6.20
CA ARG A 400 16.82 -25.82 4.97
C ARG A 400 17.83 -26.65 4.19
N ILE A 401 18.75 -27.33 4.87
CA ILE A 401 19.73 -28.21 4.19
C ILE A 401 19.00 -29.34 3.48
N ILE A 402 18.07 -30.00 4.16
CA ILE A 402 17.29 -31.11 3.58
C ILE A 402 16.45 -30.60 2.39
N ASP A 403 15.70 -29.51 2.58
CA ASP A 403 14.76 -29.00 1.58
C ASP A 403 15.45 -28.41 0.34
N MET A 404 16.56 -27.68 0.52
CA MET A 404 17.20 -26.95 -0.57
C MET A 404 18.30 -27.75 -1.28
N THR A 405 18.90 -28.75 -0.62
CA THR A 405 20.05 -29.49 -1.18
C THR A 405 19.83 -31.00 -1.27
N GLY A 406 18.79 -31.54 -0.60
CA GLY A 406 18.62 -32.98 -0.45
C GLY A 406 19.69 -33.64 0.42
N GLY A 407 20.49 -32.84 1.13
CA GLY A 407 21.58 -33.30 1.99
C GLY A 407 21.12 -33.81 3.37
N SER A 408 22.10 -34.11 4.20
CA SER A 408 21.91 -34.58 5.57
C SER A 408 22.62 -33.69 6.58
N PHE A 409 22.08 -33.67 7.80
CA PHE A 409 22.60 -32.88 8.90
C PHE A 409 22.49 -33.70 10.19
N SER A 410 23.62 -33.92 10.86
CA SER A 410 23.71 -34.67 12.12
C SER A 410 24.46 -33.86 13.18
N ILE A 411 24.06 -34.03 14.44
CA ILE A 411 24.72 -33.45 15.61
C ILE A 411 25.01 -34.57 16.58
N GLU A 412 26.25 -34.62 17.05
CA GLU A 412 26.70 -35.46 18.15
C GLU A 412 27.21 -34.52 19.24
N SER A 413 26.64 -34.60 20.45
CA SER A 413 27.06 -33.77 21.58
C SER A 413 27.02 -34.58 22.85
N GLU A 414 28.07 -34.45 23.66
CA GLU A 414 28.17 -35.11 24.96
C GLU A 414 28.62 -34.12 26.03
N MET A 415 27.94 -34.15 27.18
CA MET A 415 28.18 -33.25 28.29
C MET A 415 29.63 -33.39 28.79
N GLY A 416 30.40 -32.31 28.65
CA GLY A 416 31.80 -32.22 29.03
C GLY A 416 32.79 -32.52 27.92
N GLU A 417 32.38 -33.20 26.84
CA GLU A 417 33.25 -33.63 25.74
C GLU A 417 33.19 -32.72 24.52
N GLY A 418 32.07 -32.03 24.31
CA GLY A 418 31.94 -31.03 23.25
C GLY A 418 30.76 -31.29 22.30
N THR A 419 30.87 -30.76 21.09
CA THR A 419 29.84 -30.93 20.04
C THR A 419 30.49 -31.09 18.69
N CYS A 420 30.05 -32.07 17.92
CA CYS A 420 30.39 -32.28 16.53
C CYS A 420 29.13 -32.17 15.67
N ILE A 421 29.16 -31.32 14.66
CA ILE A 421 28.10 -31.15 13.67
C ILE A 421 28.65 -31.56 12.32
N ILE A 422 27.95 -32.48 11.64
CA ILE A 422 28.33 -32.96 10.31
C ILE A 422 27.18 -32.65 9.34
N ILE A 423 27.52 -32.00 8.23
CA ILE A 423 26.61 -31.68 7.14
C ILE A 423 27.14 -32.36 5.89
N LYS A 424 26.30 -33.14 5.19
CA LYS A 424 26.66 -33.77 3.92
C LYS A 424 25.76 -33.26 2.81
N ILE A 425 26.35 -32.69 1.76
CA ILE A 425 25.66 -32.18 0.58
C ILE A 425 26.02 -33.10 -0.61
N PRO A 426 25.05 -33.66 -1.35
CA PRO A 426 25.35 -34.47 -2.52
C PRO A 426 26.12 -33.68 -3.58
N GLU A 427 27.06 -34.34 -4.28
CA GLU A 427 27.81 -33.75 -5.42
C GLU A 427 26.95 -33.32 -6.61
#